data_AF-A0AAV0P5Q6-F1
#
_entry.id   AF-A0AAV0P5Q6-F1
#
_cell.length_a   1.000
_cell.length_b   1.000
_cell.length_c   1.000
_cell.angle_alpha   90.00
_cell.angle_beta   90.00
_cell.angle_gamma   90.00
#
_symmetry.space_group_name_H-M   'P 1'
#
loop_
_entity.id
_entity.type
_entity.pdbx_description
1 polymer ?
#
loop_
_entity_poly.entity_id
_entity_poly.type
_entity_poly.pdbx_seq_one_letter_code
_entity_poly.pdbx_strand_id
1 'polypeptide(L)'
;MAGYDKEIGPSLYYIDYIATLHKVDRGAFGYGSYFCLAMMDRHYHSGMTVEEAIDLVDKCILEIRSRLVVAPPNFVIKIVDKDGAREYAWRESVKPDAA
;
A
#
# COMPACT_ATOMS: atom_id res chain seq x y z
N MET A 1 -3.62 2.10 9.62
CA MET A 1 -4.77 3.02 9.42
C MET A 1 -4.30 4.22 8.61
N ALA A 2 -4.94 4.50 7.47
CA ALA A 2 -4.66 5.66 6.63
C ALA A 2 -5.89 6.58 6.62
N GLY A 3 -5.70 7.89 6.70
CA GLY A 3 -6.77 8.87 6.75
C GLY A 3 -6.33 10.25 6.27
N TYR A 4 -7.30 11.11 5.97
CA TYR A 4 -7.10 12.51 5.64
C TYR A 4 -7.98 13.38 6.55
N ASP A 5 -7.38 14.38 7.18
CA ASP A 5 -8.07 15.40 7.93
C ASP A 5 -7.84 16.78 7.28
N LYS A 6 -8.83 17.67 7.34
CA LYS A 6 -8.77 18.98 6.64
C LYS A 6 -7.74 19.93 7.26
N GLU A 7 -7.48 19.83 8.56
CA GLU A 7 -6.55 20.71 9.28
C GLU A 7 -5.15 20.10 9.34
N ILE A 8 -5.06 18.79 9.53
CA ILE A 8 -3.79 18.07 9.72
C ILE A 8 -3.20 17.55 8.39
N GLY A 9 -4.06 17.28 7.40
CA GLY A 9 -3.68 16.65 6.13
C GLY A 9 -3.66 15.11 6.21
N PRO A 10 -2.95 14.43 5.29
CA PRO A 10 -2.88 12.97 5.27
C PRO A 10 -2.09 12.45 6.47
N SER A 11 -2.54 11.35 7.06
CA SER A 11 -1.83 10.66 8.13
C SER A 11 -1.95 9.15 8.01
N LEU A 12 -0.85 8.46 8.27
CA LEU A 12 -0.76 7.02 8.28
C LEU A 12 -0.23 6.55 9.64
N TYR A 13 -0.88 5.53 10.18
CA TYR A 13 -0.56 4.93 11.46
C TYR A 13 -0.38 3.42 11.33
N TYR A 14 0.71 2.91 11.86
CA TYR A 14 0.98 1.48 12.03
C TYR A 14 0.47 1.05 13.41
N ILE A 15 -0.32 -0.03 13.46
CA ILE A 15 -0.85 -0.62 14.70
C ILE A 15 -0.50 -2.10 14.70
N ASP A 16 0.19 -2.58 15.73
CA ASP A 16 0.49 -4.00 15.89
C ASP A 16 -0.58 -4.75 16.71
N TYR A 17 -0.41 -6.07 16.81
CA TYR A 17 -1.36 -6.95 17.48
C TYR A 17 -1.41 -6.79 19.01
N ILE A 18 -0.46 -6.05 19.61
CA ILE A 18 -0.45 -5.70 21.04
C ILE A 18 -0.86 -4.24 21.28
N ALA A 19 -1.47 -3.60 20.27
CA ALA A 19 -1.97 -2.23 20.30
C ALA A 19 -0.90 -1.14 20.41
N THR A 20 0.34 -1.41 20.02
CA THR A 20 1.34 -0.34 19.83
C THR A 20 0.94 0.49 18.61
N LEU A 21 0.91 1.82 18.77
CA LEU A 21 0.51 2.77 17.72
C LEU A 21 1.69 3.69 17.37
N HIS A 22 2.07 3.73 16.10
CA HIS A 22 3.09 4.64 15.59
C HIS A 22 2.59 5.40 14.36
N LYS A 23 2.80 6.72 14.32
CA LYS A 23 2.63 7.51 13.09
C LYS A 23 3.83 7.22 12.17
N VAL A 24 3.56 6.90 10.90
CA VAL A 24 4.56 6.51 9.92
C VAL A 24 4.25 7.11 8.56
N ASP A 25 5.26 7.28 7.71
CA ASP A 25 5.05 7.75 6.33
C ASP A 25 4.80 6.60 5.35
N ARG A 26 5.19 5.39 5.74
CA ARG A 26 5.05 4.15 4.98
C ARG A 26 4.94 2.96 5.92
N GLY A 27 4.25 1.91 5.51
CA GLY A 27 4.10 0.71 6.32
C GLY A 27 3.50 -0.44 5.53
N ALA A 28 3.81 -1.67 5.96
CA ALA A 28 3.27 -2.90 5.41
C ALA A 28 3.14 -3.95 6.50
N PHE A 29 2.23 -4.92 6.32
CA PHE A 29 1.96 -6.00 7.27
C PHE A 29 2.09 -7.38 6.60
N GLY A 30 2.14 -8.42 7.43
CA GLY A 30 2.22 -9.82 6.99
C GLY A 30 3.56 -10.17 6.33
N TYR A 31 3.67 -11.39 5.81
CA TYR A 31 4.93 -11.89 5.24
C TYR A 31 5.39 -11.12 3.99
N GLY A 32 4.46 -10.50 3.24
CA GLY A 32 4.80 -9.63 2.12
C GLY A 32 5.50 -8.32 2.51
N SER A 33 5.44 -7.94 3.79
CA SER A 33 6.05 -6.69 4.28
C SER A 33 7.56 -6.65 4.12
N TYR A 34 8.26 -7.78 4.24
CA TYR A 34 9.72 -7.85 4.07
C TYR A 34 10.16 -7.36 2.68
N PHE A 35 9.37 -7.62 1.65
CA PHE A 35 9.64 -7.17 0.29
C PHE A 35 9.19 -5.72 0.07
N CYS A 36 7.99 -5.38 0.54
CA CYS A 36 7.42 -4.04 0.38
C CYS A 36 8.25 -2.97 1.08
N LEU A 37 8.64 -3.21 2.35
CA LEU A 37 9.41 -2.24 3.13
C LEU A 37 10.76 -1.96 2.49
N ALA A 38 11.44 -2.98 1.92
CA ALA A 38 12.68 -2.76 1.19
C ALA A 38 12.50 -1.90 -0.08
N MET A 39 11.41 -2.12 -0.82
CA MET A 39 11.07 -1.28 -1.98
C MET A 39 10.75 0.15 -1.57
N MET A 40 9.95 0.32 -0.52
CA MET A 40 9.61 1.63 0.01
C MET A 40 10.85 2.35 0.54
N ASP A 41 11.73 1.67 1.28
CA ASP A 41 13.02 2.20 1.78
C ASP A 41 13.87 2.79 0.66
N ARG A 42 13.90 2.13 -0.50
CA ARG A 42 14.72 2.54 -1.64
C ARG A 42 14.10 3.65 -2.50
N HIS A 43 12.78 3.61 -2.69
CA HIS A 43 12.12 4.38 -3.75
C HIS A 43 11.18 5.49 -3.24
N TYR A 44 10.74 5.41 -1.99
CA TYR A 44 9.91 6.47 -1.41
C TYR A 44 10.73 7.74 -1.19
N HIS A 45 10.11 8.88 -1.50
CA HIS A 45 10.52 10.19 -1.03
C HIS A 45 9.31 11.04 -0.69
N SER A 46 9.52 12.12 0.06
CA SER A 46 8.45 13.10 0.31
C SER A 46 8.06 13.80 -0.99
N GLY A 47 6.76 14.09 -1.13
CA GLY A 47 6.23 14.85 -2.27
C GLY A 47 6.09 14.07 -3.59
N MET A 48 6.07 12.74 -3.55
CA MET A 48 5.75 11.91 -4.72
C MET A 48 4.41 12.33 -5.35
N THR A 49 4.38 12.35 -6.67
CA THR A 49 3.15 12.40 -7.46
C THR A 49 2.33 11.12 -7.27
N VAL A 50 1.05 11.16 -7.67
CA VAL A 50 0.21 9.95 -7.61
C VAL A 50 0.79 8.87 -8.50
N GLU A 51 1.30 9.24 -9.68
CA GLU A 51 1.90 8.34 -10.66
C GLU A 51 3.13 7.62 -10.10
N GLU A 52 4.04 8.35 -9.45
CA GLU A 52 5.21 7.79 -8.78
C GLU A 52 4.82 6.85 -7.62
N ALA A 53 3.80 7.25 -6.83
CA ALA A 53 3.33 6.43 -5.71
C ALA A 53 2.70 5.11 -6.21
N ILE A 54 1.93 5.16 -7.30
CA ILE A 54 1.37 3.96 -7.94
C ILE A 54 2.47 3.06 -8.50
N ASP A 55 3.48 3.63 -9.15
CA ASP A 55 4.62 2.88 -9.66
C ASP A 55 5.41 2.20 -8.52
N LEU A 56 5.54 2.83 -7.35
CA LEU A 56 6.11 2.19 -6.16
C LEU A 56 5.24 1.04 -5.64
N VAL A 57 3.91 1.20 -5.61
CA VAL A 57 2.98 0.11 -5.24
C VAL A 57 3.12 -1.06 -6.21
N ASP A 58 3.23 -0.79 -7.51
CA ASP A 58 3.40 -1.81 -8.54
C ASP A 58 4.73 -2.57 -8.38
N LYS A 59 5.83 -1.89 -8.02
CA LYS A 59 7.09 -2.54 -7.64
C LYS A 59 6.93 -3.45 -6.42
N CYS A 60 6.22 -3.01 -5.37
CA CYS A 60 5.94 -3.83 -4.21
C CYS A 60 5.16 -5.11 -4.57
N ILE A 61 4.13 -4.99 -5.41
CA ILE A 61 3.31 -6.11 -5.88
C ILE A 61 4.16 -7.09 -6.70
N LEU A 62 5.03 -6.60 -7.56
CA LEU A 62 5.93 -7.44 -8.36
C LEU A 62 6.90 -8.25 -7.47
N GLU A 63 7.48 -7.62 -6.45
CA GLU A 63 8.36 -8.31 -5.51
C GLU A 63 7.62 -9.35 -4.67
N ILE A 64 6.39 -9.07 -4.23
CA ILE A 64 5.52 -10.07 -3.60
C ILE A 64 5.28 -11.25 -4.54
N ARG A 65 4.84 -11.00 -5.78
CA ARG A 65 4.51 -12.05 -6.75
C ARG A 65 5.70 -12.92 -7.13
N SER A 66 6.90 -12.34 -7.17
CA SER A 66 8.11 -13.07 -7.57
C SER A 66 8.73 -13.88 -6.44
N ARG A 67 8.58 -13.46 -5.17
CA ARG A 67 9.33 -14.04 -4.05
C ARG A 67 8.48 -14.67 -2.95
N LEU A 68 7.22 -14.25 -2.78
CA LEU A 68 6.34 -14.83 -1.78
C LEU A 68 5.65 -16.06 -2.35
N VAL A 69 5.96 -17.24 -1.80
CA VAL A 69 5.39 -18.53 -2.23
C VAL A 69 3.85 -18.53 -2.22
N VAL A 70 3.26 -17.83 -1.25
CA VAL A 70 1.80 -17.70 -1.08
C VAL A 70 1.31 -16.31 -1.52
N ALA A 71 1.89 -15.75 -2.59
CA ALA A 71 1.51 -14.45 -3.10
C ALA A 71 0.00 -14.39 -3.43
N PRO A 72 -0.73 -13.37 -2.94
CA PRO A 72 -2.10 -13.13 -3.37
C PRO A 72 -2.15 -12.90 -4.89
N PRO A 73 -3.19 -13.42 -5.58
CA PRO A 73 -3.30 -13.21 -7.02
C PRO A 73 -3.67 -11.75 -7.36
N ASN A 74 -4.55 -11.16 -6.55
CA ASN A 74 -5.19 -9.89 -6.84
C ASN A 74 -4.91 -8.87 -5.73
N PHE A 75 -4.66 -7.62 -6.12
CA PHE A 75 -4.43 -6.50 -5.22
C PHE A 75 -5.35 -5.34 -5.60
N VAL A 76 -5.97 -4.72 -4.59
CA VAL A 76 -6.75 -3.49 -4.76
C VAL A 76 -5.93 -2.29 -4.28
N ILE A 77 -5.89 -1.24 -5.08
CA ILE A 77 -5.24 0.02 -4.75
C ILE A 77 -6.32 1.04 -4.43
N LYS A 78 -6.22 1.65 -3.26
CA LYS A 78 -7.12 2.74 -2.83
C LYS A 78 -6.31 4.00 -2.58
N ILE A 79 -6.90 5.15 -2.91
CA ILE A 79 -6.35 6.47 -2.62
C ILE A 79 -7.23 7.12 -1.56
N VAL A 80 -6.59 7.74 -0.57
CA VAL A 80 -7.24 8.52 0.48
C VAL A 80 -6.69 9.94 0.43
N ASP A 81 -7.56 10.91 0.16
CA ASP A 81 -7.23 12.33 0.13
C ASP A 81 -8.41 13.18 0.62
N LYS A 82 -8.37 14.48 0.36
CA LYS A 82 -9.40 15.45 0.75
C LYS A 82 -10.81 15.13 0.22
N ASP A 83 -10.89 14.37 -0.88
CA ASP A 83 -12.16 14.01 -1.52
C ASP A 83 -12.67 12.64 -1.01
N GLY A 84 -11.95 12.02 -0.07
CA GLY A 84 -12.32 10.79 0.60
C GLY A 84 -11.49 9.58 0.16
N ALA A 85 -11.96 8.39 0.54
CA ALA A 85 -11.34 7.13 0.15
C ALA A 85 -12.01 6.57 -1.11
N ARG A 86 -11.23 6.35 -2.17
CA ARG A 86 -11.70 5.78 -3.44
C ARG A 86 -10.85 4.60 -3.88
N GLU A 87 -11.48 3.68 -4.61
CA GLU A 87 -10.75 2.68 -5.37
C GLU A 87 -10.09 3.35 -6.58
N TYR A 88 -8.81 3.07 -6.78
CA TYR A 88 -8.04 3.56 -7.92
C TYR A 88 -7.97 2.50 -9.02
N ALA A 89 -7.52 1.28 -8.68
CA ALA A 89 -7.37 0.20 -9.63
C ALA A 89 -7.21 -1.16 -8.95
N TRP A 90 -7.46 -2.21 -9.72
CA TRP A 90 -7.06 -3.57 -9.40
C TRP A 90 -5.79 -3.96 -10.16
N ARG A 91 -4.97 -4.80 -9.53
CA ARG A 91 -3.90 -5.57 -10.17
C ARG A 91 -4.24 -7.04 -10.03
N GLU A 92 -4.87 -7.59 -11.05
CA GLU A 92 -5.33 -8.98 -11.06
C GLU A 92 -4.31 -9.89 -11.75
N SER A 93 -4.18 -11.12 -11.28
CA SER A 93 -3.57 -12.23 -12.05
C SER A 93 -4.57 -13.36 -12.32
N VAL A 94 -5.71 -13.36 -11.62
CA VAL A 94 -6.81 -14.30 -11.83
C VAL A 94 -8.10 -13.48 -11.85
N LYS A 95 -8.83 -13.54 -12.97
CA LYS A 95 -10.16 -12.95 -13.04
C LYS A 95 -11.14 -13.87 -12.31
N PRO A 96 -12.08 -13.35 -11.51
CA PRO A 96 -13.17 -14.17 -11.03
C PRO A 96 -13.91 -14.73 -12.25
N ASP A 97 -14.21 -16.02 -12.25
CA ASP A 97 -15.05 -16.62 -13.28
C ASP A 97 -16.34 -15.81 -13.35
N ALA A 98 -16.67 -15.33 -14.56
CA ALA A 98 -17.91 -14.57 -14.78
C ALA A 98 -19.08 -15.50 -14.45
N ALA A 99 -19.66 -15.30 -13.25
CA ALA A 99 -20.92 -15.91 -12.83
C ALA A 99 -22.11 -15.08 -13.34
#